data_AF-A0A4V1P6K8-F1
#
_entry.id   AF-A0A4V1P6K8-F1
#
_cell.length_a   1.000
_cell.length_b   1.000
_cell.length_c   1.000
_cell.angle_alpha   90.00
_cell.angle_beta   90.00
_cell.angle_gamma   90.00
#
_symmetry.space_group_name_H-M   'P 1'
#
loop_
_entity.id
_entity.type
_entity.pdbx_description
1 polymer ?
#
loop_
_entity_poly.entity_id
_entity_poly.type
_entity_poly.pdbx_seq_one_letter_code
_entity_poly.pdbx_strand_id
1 'polypeptide(L)' 'MLHEICLQAYRLGGVDAVNALLKQQFPVDADRIRAMDELEDTGYWSISWHEEKDPNSGRYRDFGSVRAYLEGDED' A
#
# COMPACT_ATOMS: atom_id res chain seq x y z
N MET A 1 -10.05 -6.28 -8.75
CA MET A 1 -8.86 -7.14 -8.95
C MET A 1 -7.77 -6.88 -7.90
N LEU A 2 -7.00 -5.78 -7.91
CA LEU A 2 -5.93 -5.57 -6.91
C LEU A 2 -6.48 -5.55 -5.48
N HIS A 3 -7.56 -4.81 -5.24
CA HIS A 3 -8.27 -4.77 -3.96
C HIS A 3 -8.61 -6.18 -3.43
N GLU A 4 -9.15 -7.06 -4.27
CA GLU A 4 -9.58 -8.41 -3.86
C GLU A 4 -8.39 -9.30 -3.47
N ILE A 5 -7.28 -9.20 -4.20
CA ILE A 5 -6.05 -9.93 -3.89
C ILE A 5 -5.44 -9.40 -2.58
N CYS A 6 -5.41 -8.08 -2.39
CA CYS A 6 -4.98 -7.46 -1.14
C CYS A 6 -5.88 -7.84 0.04
N LEU A 7 -7.20 -7.91 -0.17
CA LEU A 7 -8.16 -8.34 0.85
C LEU A 7 -7.94 -9.80 1.24
N GLN A 8 -7.67 -10.68 0.27
CA GLN A 8 -7.34 -12.07 0.55
C GLN A 8 -6.03 -12.19 1.35
N ALA A 9 -4.99 -11.45 0.97
CA ALA A 9 -3.74 -11.41 1.74
C ALA A 9 -3.95 -10.87 3.16
N TYR A 10 -4.77 -9.83 3.32
CA TYR A 10 -5.14 -9.28 4.61
C TYR A 10 -5.86 -10.30 5.50
N ARG A 11 -6.79 -11.08 4.94
CA ARG A 11 -7.47 -12.15 5.68
C ARG A 11 -6.53 -13.28 6.13
N LEU A 12 -5.42 -13.49 5.41
CA LEU A 12 -4.45 -14.54 5.71
C LEU A 12 -3.37 -14.11 6.71
N GLY A 13 -2.98 -12.84 6.70
CA GLY A 13 -1.85 -12.37 7.52
C GLY A 13 -1.86 -10.87 7.86
N GLY A 14 -3.02 -10.22 7.76
CA GLY A 14 -3.19 -8.80 8.08
C GLY A 14 -2.43 -7.87 7.14
N VAL A 15 -2.19 -6.64 7.61
CA VAL A 15 -1.53 -5.59 6.82
C VAL A 15 -0.11 -5.96 6.40
N ASP A 16 0.61 -6.77 7.19
CA ASP A 16 1.97 -7.21 6.87
C ASP A 16 2.00 -8.07 5.59
N ALA A 17 1.07 -9.02 5.48
CA ALA A 17 0.91 -9.85 4.29
C ALA A 17 0.56 -9.02 3.04
N VAL A 18 -0.23 -7.94 3.18
CA VAL A 18 -0.53 -7.03 2.07
C VAL A 18 0.71 -6.27 1.62
N ASN A 19 1.49 -5.73 2.57
CA ASN A 19 2.74 -5.03 2.26
C ASN A 19 3.77 -5.97 1.59
N ALA A 20 3.89 -7.21 2.07
CA ALA A 20 4.74 -8.23 1.47
C ALA A 20 4.28 -8.59 0.05
N LEU A 21 2.98 -8.77 -0.16
CA LEU A 21 2.39 -9.03 -1.48
C LEU A 21 2.68 -7.88 -2.45
N LEU A 22 2.44 -6.63 -2.05
CA LEU A 22 2.71 -5.46 -2.89
C LEU A 22 4.19 -5.34 -3.24
N LYS A 23 5.08 -5.68 -2.30
CA LYS A 23 6.52 -5.73 -2.54
C LYS A 23 6.94 -6.81 -3.53
N GLN A 24 6.31 -7.97 -3.46
CA GLN A 24 6.59 -9.07 -4.37
C GLN A 24 6.03 -8.82 -5.77
N GLN A 25 4.83 -8.24 -5.87
CA GLN A 25 4.09 -8.06 -7.11
C GLN A 25 4.57 -6.83 -7.90
N PHE A 26 5.00 -5.79 -7.19
CA PHE A 26 5.53 -4.56 -7.77
C PHE A 26 6.96 -4.31 -7.25
N PRO A 27 7.98 -4.93 -7.87
CA PRO A 27 9.37 -4.76 -7.44
C PRO A 27 9.90 -3.34 -7.74
N VAL A 28 9.29 -2.63 -8.70
CA VAL A 28 9.61 -1.26 -9.07
C VAL A 28 8.80 -0.28 -8.22
N ASP A 29 9.47 0.74 -7.69
CA ASP A 29 8.89 1.69 -6.73
C ASP A 29 7.70 2.46 -7.32
N ALA A 30 7.85 2.95 -8.56
CA ALA A 30 6.81 3.70 -9.26
C ALA A 30 5.51 2.90 -9.43
N ASP A 31 5.60 1.63 -9.83
CA ASP A 31 4.43 0.77 -10.00
C ASP A 31 3.76 0.45 -8.66
N ARG A 32 4.55 0.28 -7.60
CA ARG A 32 3.99 0.04 -6.26
C ARG A 32 3.30 1.26 -5.69
N ILE A 33 3.87 2.45 -5.89
CA ILE A 33 3.23 3.72 -5.50
C ILE A 33 1.88 3.83 -6.19
N ARG A 34 1.82 3.58 -7.50
CA ARG A 34 0.56 3.60 -8.24
C ARG A 34 -0.43 2.56 -7.71
N ALA A 35 0.01 1.34 -7.42
CA ALA A 35 -0.84 0.30 -6.85
C ALA A 35 -1.39 0.69 -5.46
N MET A 36 -0.58 1.34 -4.63
CA MET A 36 -0.99 1.86 -3.32
C MET A 36 -1.95 3.05 -3.43
N ASP A 37 -1.74 3.92 -4.41
CA ASP A 37 -2.65 5.04 -4.74
C ASP A 37 -4.03 4.49 -5.17
N GLU A 38 -4.04 3.47 -6.04
CA GLU A 38 -5.28 2.77 -6.44
C GLU A 38 -5.98 2.09 -5.24
N LEU A 39 -5.24 1.60 -4.24
CA LEU A 39 -5.83 1.03 -3.02
C LEU A 39 -6.39 2.11 -2.09
N GLU A 40 -5.66 3.22 -1.91
CA GLU A 40 -6.12 4.37 -1.12
C GLU A 40 -7.38 5.00 -1.73
N ASP A 41 -7.45 5.10 -3.06
CA ASP A 41 -8.59 5.64 -3.80
C ASP A 41 -9.89 4.83 -3.56
N THR A 42 -9.77 3.53 -3.26
CA THR A 42 -10.96 2.73 -2.87
C THR A 42 -11.60 3.20 -1.57
N GLY A 43 -10.89 3.98 -0.74
CA GLY A 43 -11.35 4.42 0.58
C GLY A 43 -11.30 3.32 1.66
N TYR A 44 -11.00 2.09 1.28
CA TYR A 44 -10.97 0.94 2.20
C TYR A 44 -9.59 0.71 2.82
N TRP A 45 -8.56 1.38 2.34
CA TRP A 45 -7.19 1.17 2.79
C TRP A 45 -6.58 2.49 3.24
N SER A 46 -6.00 2.49 4.44
CA SER A 46 -5.19 3.62 4.91
C SER A 46 -3.73 3.37 4.53
N ILE A 47 -3.15 4.25 3.73
CA ILE A 47 -1.72 4.19 3.36
C ILE A 47 -0.96 5.26 4.13
N SER A 48 0.14 4.85 4.78
CA SER A 48 1.08 5.79 5.37
C SER A 48 2.20 6.05 4.38
N TRP A 49 2.19 7.22 3.74
CA TRP A 49 3.23 7.62 2.79
C TRP A 49 4.49 8.09 3.52
N HIS A 50 5.65 7.54 3.18
CA HIS A 50 6.94 8.04 3.65
C HIS A 50 7.53 8.98 2.60
N GLU A 51 7.74 10.25 3.00
CA GLU A 51 8.53 11.20 2.21
C GLU A 51 9.99 11.09 2.67
N GLU A 52 10.85 10.50 1.84
CA GLU A 52 12.29 10.55 2.05
C GLU A 52 12.89 11.72 1.26
N LYS A 53 13.85 12.39 1.91
CA LYS A 53 14.64 13.45 1.28
C LYS A 53 15.83 12.81 0.61
N ASP A 54 15.81 12.74 -0.72
CA ASP A 54 17.04 12.47 -1.46
C ASP A 54 17.91 13.75 -1.45
N PRO A 55 19.18 13.68 -1.02
CA PRO A 55 20.07 14.83 -0.99
C PRO A 55 20.47 15.34 -2.39
N ASN A 56 20.26 14.56 -3.47
CA ASN A 56 20.59 14.95 -4.84
C ASN A 56 19.37 15.19 -5.75
N SER A 57 18.22 14.56 -5.48
CA SER A 57 17.09 14.54 -6.42
C SER A 57 15.79 15.22 -5.94
N GLY A 58 15.77 15.76 -4.71
CA GLY A 58 14.55 16.34 -4.11
C GLY A 58 13.69 15.31 -3.37
N ARG A 59 12.47 15.68 -2.95
CA ARG A 59 11.57 14.77 -2.22
C ARG A 59 11.05 13.69 -3.17
N TYR A 60 11.21 12.44 -2.80
CA TYR A 60 10.58 11.32 -3.48
C TYR A 60 9.76 10.50 -2.48
N ARG A 61 8.68 9.88 -2.96
CA ARG A 61 7.84 9.00 -2.14
C ARG A 61 8.53 7.63 -2.15
N ASP A 62 9.28 7.30 -1.11
CA ASP A 62 10.04 6.04 -0.98
C ASP A 62 9.13 4.93 -0.42
N PHE A 63 7.98 4.70 -1.06
CA PHE A 63 6.95 3.77 -0.62
C PHE A 63 6.06 4.22 0.55
N GLY A 64 4.76 4.07 0.33
CA GLY A 64 3.81 3.99 1.42
C GLY A 64 3.81 2.62 2.06
N SER A 65 3.21 2.48 3.23
CA SER A 65 2.87 1.19 3.84
C SER A 65 1.39 1.15 4.12
N VAL A 66 0.75 0.02 3.80
CA VAL A 66 -0.64 -0.22 4.22
C VAL A 66 -0.68 -0.26 5.74
N ARG A 67 -1.47 0.63 6.33
CA ARG A 67 -1.60 0.82 7.77
C ARG A 67 -2.82 0.09 8.32
N ALA A 68 -3.95 0.14 7.62
CA ALA A 68 -5.21 -0.45 8.07
C ALA A 68 -6.16 -0.72 6.90
N TYR A 69 -7.06 -1.67 7.12
CA TYR A 69 -8.27 -1.88 6.32
C TYR A 69 -9.46 -1.23 7.04
N LEU A 70 -10.18 -0.34 6.37
CA LEU A 70 -11.19 0.56 6.93
C LEU A 70 -12.63 0.09 6.69
N GLU A 71 -12.89 -0.74 5.68
CA GLU A 71 -14.25 -1.22 5.35
C GLU A 71 -14.80 -2.22 6.39
N GLY A 72 -13.96 -2.71 7.31
CA GLY A 72 -14.38 -3.63 8.37
C GLY A 72 -14.88 -2.96 9.64
N ASP A 73 -14.85 -1.62 9.72
CA ASP A 73 -15.24 -0.81 10.88
C ASP A 73 -16.62 -0.15 10.62
N GLU A 74 -17.58 -0.92 10.11
CA GLU A 74 -18.99 -0.57 10.15
C GLU A 74 -19.61 -1.28 11.36
N ASP A 75 -19.56 -0.60 12.53
CA ASP A 75 -20.32 -0.96 13.74
C ASP A 75 -21.77 -0.43 13.66
#